data_AF-A0A9P9E9J6-F1
#
_entry.id   AF-A0A9P9E9J6-F1
#
_cell.length_a   1.000
_cell.length_b   1.000
_cell.length_c   1.000
_cell.angle_alpha   90.00
_cell.angle_beta   90.00
_cell.angle_gamma   90.00
#
_symmetry.space_group_name_H-M   'P 1'
#
loop_
_entity.id
_entity.type
_entity.pdbx_description
1 polymer ?
#
loop_
_entity_poly.entity_id
_entity_poly.type
_entity_poly.pdbx_seq_one_letter_code
_entity_poly.pdbx_strand_id
1 'polypeptide(L)'
;MDDQSPGDQRPTPDPDAQEACIQAVVSVFPDVCLEYLHKLAGPLLYDPDTVITHIVDLIESGTTYTRRRQTSLRKRKREEDDEEDVEDEEVSDAKRKYGHPLRAETRLISGDFPLVSSKDVTRLLTDHGMNLLPTYLALYTIVDDEDQVAKQLTLKKRPTSQEAQYRPENIDETIANSPNGDERELLEELRAARLIRASLVSKKNKELQAKEAEEKEYEEAKSHGQLMECECCFTELSGNRLVHCDAELCHWFCMDCARRNAETLIGLSKYEMTCMSMDGCKAGFCQAQKVRFLDKKLTKALDQIEQEAVLRMAGLENLASCPFCPFAAEYPSIEINREFRCENPDCQVISCRLCKAETHLPKTCAEAALENGIPARRGIEEAMSSALIRKCNKCSTPFIKESGCNKMRCPREGCRNNQCYVCSKSCDYAHFNDVARGGKAGNCPLFDVTEKRHEEEIQHARNEALKVATKNNPGVNADLLNIKWSDKIAKDDERKRQ
;
A
#
# COMPACT_ATOMS: atom_id res chain seq x y z
N MET A 1 27.32 74.21 12.40
CA MET A 1 25.97 74.43 12.95
C MET A 1 25.07 73.68 12.02
N ASP A 2 25.00 72.38 12.22
CA ASP A 2 24.37 71.44 11.32
C ASP A 2 23.05 71.03 11.98
N ASP A 3 21.97 71.58 11.44
CA ASP A 3 20.59 71.28 11.82
C ASP A 3 20.06 70.24 10.83
N GLN A 4 19.99 68.98 11.26
CA GLN A 4 19.29 67.91 10.56
C GLN A 4 18.25 67.29 11.50
N SER A 5 16.99 67.52 11.14
CA SER A 5 15.79 66.97 11.75
C SER A 5 15.73 65.44 11.61
N PRO A 6 15.18 64.71 12.59
CA PRO A 6 15.26 63.25 12.67
C PRO A 6 14.23 62.55 11.76
N GLY A 7 14.68 61.50 11.08
CA GLY A 7 13.85 60.62 10.25
C GLY A 7 12.95 59.69 11.08
N ASP A 8 11.73 59.53 10.58
CA ASP A 8 10.68 58.60 11.01
C ASP A 8 11.18 57.14 10.93
N GLN A 9 11.57 56.56 12.07
CA GLN A 9 11.87 55.13 12.21
C GLN A 9 10.65 54.42 12.79
N ARG A 10 9.86 53.76 11.93
CA ARG A 10 8.85 52.79 12.40
C ARG A 10 9.57 51.54 12.93
N PRO A 11 9.23 51.04 14.13
CA PRO A 11 9.85 49.86 14.68
C PRO A 11 9.46 48.62 13.86
N THR A 12 10.46 47.84 13.45
CA THR A 12 10.26 46.50 12.88
C THR A 12 9.73 45.57 13.97
N PRO A 13 8.59 44.87 13.78
CA PRO A 13 8.01 44.03 14.81
C PRO A 13 8.88 42.80 15.08
N ASP A 14 9.09 42.54 16.37
CA ASP A 14 9.81 41.39 16.94
C ASP A 14 9.33 40.06 16.32
N PRO A 15 10.22 39.22 15.75
CA PRO A 15 9.85 37.93 15.15
C PRO A 15 9.06 37.02 16.09
N ASP A 16 9.36 37.06 17.39
CA ASP A 16 8.69 36.22 18.39
C ASP A 16 7.23 36.66 18.62
N ALA A 17 6.95 37.96 18.50
CA ALA A 17 5.60 38.50 18.61
C ALA A 17 4.73 38.15 17.39
N GLN A 18 5.34 38.06 16.21
CA GLN A 18 4.64 37.68 14.98
C GLN A 18 4.16 36.23 15.04
N GLU A 19 5.04 35.33 15.48
CA GLU A 19 4.73 33.90 15.63
C GLU A 19 3.67 33.66 16.71
N ALA A 20 3.75 34.36 17.84
CA ALA A 20 2.75 34.29 18.90
C ALA A 20 1.35 34.74 18.43
N CYS A 21 1.28 35.81 17.63
CA CYS A 21 0.03 36.28 17.05
C CYS A 21 -0.57 35.26 16.07
N ILE A 22 0.26 34.64 15.23
CA ILE A 22 -0.19 33.65 14.25
C ILE A 22 -0.74 32.42 14.95
N GLN A 23 -0.06 31.92 15.99
CA GLN A 23 -0.52 30.77 16.76
C GLN A 23 -1.85 31.04 17.46
N ALA A 24 -2.03 32.23 18.04
CA ALA A 24 -3.29 32.63 18.66
C ALA A 24 -4.45 32.65 17.64
N VAL A 25 -4.25 33.22 16.45
CA VAL A 25 -5.32 33.28 15.43
C VAL A 25 -5.61 31.90 14.83
N VAL A 26 -4.60 31.06 14.59
CA VAL A 26 -4.77 29.69 14.09
C VAL A 26 -5.49 28.80 15.09
N SER A 27 -5.34 29.05 16.39
CA SER A 27 -6.07 28.32 17.43
C SER A 27 -7.59 28.54 17.37
N VAL A 28 -8.02 29.74 16.92
CA VAL A 28 -9.44 30.11 16.79
C VAL A 28 -9.98 29.77 15.39
N PHE A 29 -9.16 29.91 14.35
CA PHE A 29 -9.51 29.61 12.96
C PHE A 29 -8.51 28.61 12.33
N PRO A 30 -8.68 27.30 12.57
CA PRO A 30 -7.70 26.27 12.14
C PRO A 30 -7.55 26.15 10.62
N ASP A 31 -8.54 26.63 9.87
CA ASP A 31 -8.63 26.53 8.41
C ASP A 31 -8.13 27.78 7.68
N VAL A 32 -7.60 28.80 8.38
CA VAL A 32 -7.06 30.02 7.78
C VAL A 32 -5.76 29.76 7.01
N CYS A 33 -5.62 30.34 5.81
CA CYS A 33 -4.38 30.27 5.05
C CYS A 33 -3.28 31.12 5.71
N LEU A 34 -2.12 30.53 6.01
CA LEU A 34 -1.02 31.23 6.70
C LEU A 34 -0.47 32.41 5.88
N GLU A 35 -0.34 32.26 4.56
CA GLU A 35 0.11 33.36 3.69
C GLU A 35 -0.89 34.54 3.66
N TYR A 36 -2.18 34.23 3.76
CA TYR A 36 -3.23 35.26 3.86
C TYR A 36 -3.19 35.93 5.24
N LEU A 37 -3.00 35.15 6.30
CA LEU A 37 -2.88 35.63 7.67
C LEU A 37 -1.68 36.56 7.85
N HIS A 38 -0.50 36.23 7.31
CA HIS A 38 0.67 37.12 7.34
C HIS A 38 0.41 38.46 6.64
N LYS A 39 -0.30 38.44 5.49
CA LYS A 39 -0.67 39.66 4.77
C LYS A 39 -1.70 40.50 5.51
N LEU A 40 -2.59 39.87 6.27
CA LEU A 40 -3.62 40.53 7.08
C LEU A 40 -3.05 41.09 8.39
N ALA A 41 -2.13 40.36 9.03
CA ALA A 41 -1.53 40.71 10.32
C ALA A 41 -0.50 41.85 10.20
N GLY A 42 0.20 41.99 9.06
CA GLY A 42 1.18 43.05 8.83
C GLY A 42 0.62 44.48 9.02
N PRO A 43 -0.49 44.85 8.35
CA PRO A 43 -1.16 46.14 8.56
C PRO A 43 -1.74 46.33 9.98
N LEU A 44 -2.04 45.23 10.69
CA LEU A 44 -2.64 45.21 12.02
C LEU A 44 -1.60 45.06 13.15
N LEU A 45 -0.32 45.29 12.86
CA LEU A 45 0.80 45.25 13.81
C LEU A 45 0.95 43.93 14.59
N TYR A 46 0.44 42.82 14.05
CA TYR A 46 0.47 41.51 14.70
C TYR A 46 -0.15 41.51 16.12
N ASP A 47 -1.24 42.26 16.30
CA ASP A 47 -2.07 42.16 17.50
C ASP A 47 -3.13 41.04 17.35
N PRO A 48 -3.12 39.99 18.20
CA PRO A 48 -4.00 38.84 18.05
C PRO A 48 -5.49 39.20 18.09
N ASP A 49 -5.89 40.07 19.02
CA ASP A 49 -7.30 40.41 19.26
C ASP A 49 -7.88 41.22 18.09
N THR A 50 -7.10 42.17 17.56
CA THR A 50 -7.50 42.98 16.40
C THR A 50 -7.61 42.13 15.13
N VAL A 51 -6.71 41.17 14.92
CA VAL A 51 -6.74 40.26 13.75
C VAL A 51 -7.94 39.30 13.83
N ILE A 52 -8.23 38.75 15.02
CA ILE A 52 -9.41 37.89 15.23
C ILE A 52 -10.69 38.67 14.97
N THR A 53 -10.81 39.88 15.52
CA THR A 53 -12.00 40.74 15.36
C THR A 53 -12.24 41.06 13.88
N HIS A 54 -11.18 41.40 13.13
CA HIS A 54 -11.29 41.66 11.70
C HIS A 54 -11.73 40.44 10.88
N ILE A 55 -11.32 39.21 11.27
CA ILE A 55 -11.77 37.98 10.62
C ILE A 55 -13.25 37.70 10.95
N VAL A 56 -13.69 37.98 12.17
CA VAL A 56 -15.11 37.86 12.58
C VAL A 56 -15.97 38.86 11.81
N ASP A 57 -15.55 40.12 11.69
CA ASP A 57 -16.27 41.16 10.94
C ASP A 57 -16.39 40.82 9.43
N LEU A 58 -15.36 40.19 8.86
CA LEU A 58 -15.40 39.68 7.48
C LEU A 58 -16.47 38.60 7.30
N ILE A 59 -16.58 37.68 8.28
CA ILE A 59 -17.60 36.61 8.27
C ILE A 59 -19.01 37.20 8.41
N GLU A 60 -19.20 38.17 9.31
CA GLU A 60 -20.50 38.81 9.54
C GLU A 60 -20.97 39.66 8.34
N SER A 61 -20.04 40.26 7.60
CA SER A 61 -20.32 41.01 6.36
C SER A 61 -20.57 40.12 5.14
N GLY A 62 -20.53 38.78 5.30
CA GLY A 62 -20.82 37.81 4.23
C GLY A 62 -19.64 37.55 3.28
N THR A 63 -18.44 38.03 3.63
CA THR A 63 -17.21 37.79 2.86
C THR A 63 -16.39 36.66 3.49
N THR A 64 -15.94 35.71 2.68
CA THR A 64 -15.13 34.59 3.18
C THR A 64 -13.64 34.94 3.19
N TYR A 65 -12.95 34.71 4.30
CA TYR A 65 -11.48 34.78 4.36
C TYR A 65 -10.85 33.62 3.58
N THR A 66 -9.60 33.80 3.12
CA THR A 66 -8.91 32.78 2.32
C THR A 66 -8.54 31.59 3.19
N ARG A 67 -9.25 30.47 3.01
CA ARG A 67 -8.96 29.22 3.69
C ARG A 67 -7.74 28.52 3.09
N ARG A 68 -6.99 27.79 3.91
CA ARG A 68 -5.90 26.93 3.47
C ARG A 68 -6.44 26.01 2.38
N ARG A 69 -5.87 26.09 1.16
CA ARG A 69 -6.15 25.10 0.11
C ARG A 69 -5.73 23.75 0.69
N GLN A 70 -6.70 22.86 0.96
CA GLN A 70 -6.40 21.45 0.99
C GLN A 70 -5.84 21.14 -0.38
N THR A 71 -4.52 21.02 -0.48
CA THR A 71 -3.91 20.40 -1.63
C THR A 71 -4.58 19.04 -1.72
N SER A 72 -5.46 18.90 -2.71
CA SER A 72 -5.99 17.62 -3.16
C SER A 72 -4.80 16.67 -3.10
N LEU A 73 -4.85 15.74 -2.15
CA LEU A 73 -3.82 14.74 -1.92
C LEU A 73 -3.44 14.24 -3.29
N ARG A 74 -2.28 14.70 -3.78
CA ARG A 74 -1.71 14.23 -5.03
C ARG A 74 -1.65 12.73 -4.83
N LYS A 75 -2.57 12.04 -5.51
CA LYS A 75 -2.62 10.60 -5.75
C LYS A 75 -1.51 9.94 -4.95
N ARG A 76 -1.77 9.64 -3.66
CA ARG A 76 -0.75 9.06 -2.78
C ARG A 76 -0.14 7.95 -3.62
N LYS A 77 1.14 8.09 -3.98
CA LYS A 77 1.94 6.93 -4.35
C LYS A 77 1.69 6.03 -3.16
N ARG A 78 1.01 4.90 -3.42
CA ARG A 78 0.81 3.87 -2.42
C ARG A 78 2.19 3.75 -1.77
N GLU A 79 2.29 4.15 -0.51
CA GLU A 79 3.41 3.72 0.30
C GLU A 79 3.16 2.22 0.35
N GLU A 80 3.80 1.53 -0.58
CA GLU A 80 4.18 0.16 -0.38
C GLU A 80 4.98 0.21 0.93
N ASP A 81 4.25 0.05 2.04
CA ASP A 81 4.76 -0.58 3.26
C ASP A 81 5.18 -2.00 2.83
N ASP A 82 6.22 -2.04 2.00
CA ASP A 82 7.03 -3.21 1.79
C ASP A 82 7.94 -3.26 3.01
N GLU A 83 7.98 -4.42 3.63
CA GLU A 83 8.97 -4.78 4.64
C GLU A 83 10.35 -4.84 3.97
N GLU A 84 10.90 -3.67 3.63
CA GLU A 84 12.33 -3.48 3.75
C GLU A 84 12.55 -2.88 5.13
N ASP A 85 13.38 -3.55 5.93
CA ASP A 85 13.86 -3.15 7.26
C ASP A 85 13.70 -1.67 7.55
N VAL A 86 13.18 -1.31 8.73
CA VAL A 86 13.13 0.07 9.23
C VAL A 86 14.46 0.73 8.87
N GLU A 87 14.46 1.48 7.76
CA GLU A 87 15.68 2.09 7.28
C GLU A 87 16.07 3.07 8.36
N ASP A 88 17.34 3.06 8.73
CA ASP A 88 17.87 4.02 9.70
C ASP A 88 17.36 5.42 9.31
N GLU A 89 16.75 6.15 10.24
CA GLU A 89 16.06 7.42 9.94
C GLU A 89 17.03 8.37 9.23
N GLU A 90 18.31 8.34 9.63
CA GLU A 90 19.43 9.05 9.03
C GLU A 90 19.71 8.65 7.56
N VAL A 91 19.56 7.36 7.21
CA VAL A 91 19.67 6.83 5.84
C VAL A 91 18.49 7.28 4.98
N SER A 92 17.29 7.27 5.55
CA SER A 92 16.06 7.69 4.86
C SER A 92 16.09 9.20 4.56
N ASP A 93 16.57 10.01 5.49
CA ASP A 93 16.73 11.45 5.35
C ASP A 93 17.85 11.79 4.36
N ALA A 94 18.97 11.06 4.40
CA ALA A 94 20.04 11.20 3.42
C ALA A 94 19.57 10.95 1.97
N LYS A 95 18.76 9.90 1.74
CA LYS A 95 18.16 9.61 0.42
C LYS A 95 17.16 10.68 -0.03
N ARG A 96 16.47 11.35 0.91
CA ARG A 96 15.51 12.43 0.61
C ARG A 96 16.20 13.76 0.34
N LYS A 97 17.28 14.05 1.05
CA LYS A 97 18.00 15.33 1.01
C LYS A 97 18.92 15.45 -0.20
N TYR A 98 19.61 14.36 -0.58
CA TYR A 98 20.61 14.39 -1.65
C TYR A 98 20.11 13.65 -2.91
N GLY A 99 20.31 14.27 -4.07
CA GLY A 99 19.70 13.86 -5.35
C GLY A 99 19.44 15.03 -6.32
N HIS A 100 19.81 16.25 -5.93
CA HIS A 100 19.83 17.41 -6.80
C HIS A 100 20.99 17.34 -7.81
N PRO A 101 20.85 17.93 -9.01
CA PRO A 101 21.84 17.80 -10.08
C PRO A 101 23.09 18.65 -9.81
N LEU A 102 23.95 18.17 -8.92
CA LEU A 102 25.31 18.66 -8.76
C LEU A 102 26.28 17.77 -9.53
N ARG A 103 27.19 18.41 -10.27
CA ARG A 103 28.11 17.72 -11.16
C ARG A 103 29.27 17.12 -10.36
N ALA A 104 29.19 15.83 -10.05
CA ALA A 104 30.23 15.10 -9.35
C ALA A 104 31.44 14.80 -10.24
N GLU A 105 32.65 14.80 -9.65
CA GLU A 105 33.86 14.38 -10.33
C GLU A 105 34.24 12.95 -10.01
N THR A 106 34.86 12.28 -10.99
CA THR A 106 35.37 10.90 -10.88
C THR A 106 36.28 10.69 -9.66
N ARG A 107 37.04 11.71 -9.25
CA ARG A 107 38.03 11.61 -8.16
C ARG A 107 37.39 11.45 -6.78
N LEU A 108 36.17 11.98 -6.56
CA LEU A 108 35.47 11.88 -5.27
C LEU A 108 35.20 10.43 -4.86
N ILE A 109 34.82 9.59 -5.82
CA ILE A 109 34.38 8.20 -5.57
C ILE A 109 35.40 7.14 -5.97
N SER A 110 36.42 7.50 -6.76
CA SER A 110 37.43 6.53 -7.22
C SER A 110 38.23 5.89 -6.07
N GLY A 111 38.35 6.57 -4.93
CA GLY A 111 39.01 6.03 -3.74
C GLY A 111 38.20 4.92 -3.05
N ASP A 112 36.88 5.08 -3.00
CA ASP A 112 35.94 4.14 -2.38
C ASP A 112 35.75 2.85 -3.22
N PHE A 113 36.10 2.93 -4.51
CA PHE A 113 36.08 1.82 -5.48
C PHE A 113 37.47 1.64 -6.12
N PRO A 114 38.50 1.26 -5.34
CA PRO A 114 39.90 1.43 -5.75
C PRO A 114 40.30 0.56 -6.95
N LEU A 115 39.64 -0.57 -7.15
CA LEU A 115 39.90 -1.50 -8.26
C LEU A 115 39.15 -1.13 -9.54
N VAL A 116 38.16 -0.24 -9.50
CA VAL A 116 37.38 0.12 -10.69
C VAL A 116 38.16 1.10 -11.57
N SER A 117 38.11 0.93 -12.90
CA SER A 117 38.78 1.84 -13.81
C SER A 117 38.16 3.25 -13.74
N SER A 118 38.98 4.29 -13.78
CA SER A 118 38.46 5.67 -13.76
C SER A 118 37.63 5.99 -15.01
N LYS A 119 37.84 5.23 -16.11
CA LYS A 119 37.01 5.31 -17.31
C LYS A 119 35.59 4.79 -17.04
N ASP A 120 35.46 3.67 -16.35
CA ASP A 120 34.15 3.09 -16.02
C ASP A 120 33.41 3.94 -14.99
N VAL A 121 34.11 4.49 -13.98
CA VAL A 121 33.53 5.45 -13.03
C VAL A 121 33.01 6.69 -13.76
N THR A 122 33.77 7.24 -14.71
CA THR A 122 33.34 8.41 -15.50
C THR A 122 32.18 8.08 -16.43
N ARG A 123 32.15 6.88 -17.01
CA ARG A 123 31.02 6.40 -17.82
C ARG A 123 29.75 6.33 -16.98
N LEU A 124 29.80 5.68 -15.82
CA LEU A 124 28.64 5.56 -14.93
C LEU A 124 28.19 6.91 -14.34
N LEU A 125 29.12 7.83 -14.08
CA LEU A 125 28.76 9.22 -13.76
C LEU A 125 27.96 9.85 -14.90
N THR A 126 28.41 9.69 -16.14
CA THR A 126 27.71 10.23 -17.32
C THR A 126 26.32 9.61 -17.50
N ASP A 127 26.21 8.30 -17.33
CA ASP A 127 24.94 7.55 -17.47
C ASP A 127 23.88 8.00 -16.44
N HIS A 128 24.33 8.40 -15.25
CA HIS A 128 23.47 8.90 -14.17
C HIS A 128 23.42 10.44 -14.08
N GLY A 129 23.75 11.15 -15.16
CA GLY A 129 23.59 12.61 -15.23
C GLY A 129 24.59 13.41 -14.37
N MET A 130 25.75 12.81 -14.08
CA MET A 130 26.82 13.33 -13.21
C MET A 130 26.43 13.43 -11.72
N ASN A 131 25.36 12.76 -11.30
CA ASN A 131 24.90 12.77 -9.91
C ASN A 131 25.70 11.78 -9.06
N LEU A 132 26.18 12.22 -7.89
CA LEU A 132 27.07 11.42 -7.06
C LEU A 132 26.37 10.20 -6.46
N LEU A 133 25.27 10.41 -5.72
CA LEU A 133 24.60 9.36 -4.97
C LEU A 133 24.08 8.22 -5.87
N PRO A 134 23.35 8.49 -6.97
CA PRO A 134 22.89 7.42 -7.87
C PRO A 134 24.04 6.62 -8.47
N THR A 135 25.13 7.29 -8.90
CA THR A 135 26.31 6.59 -9.44
C THR A 135 27.02 5.77 -8.37
N TYR A 136 27.13 6.28 -7.14
CA TYR A 136 27.77 5.58 -6.04
C TYR A 136 27.03 4.28 -5.71
N LEU A 137 25.70 4.34 -5.63
CA LEU A 137 24.86 3.16 -5.38
C LEU A 137 24.92 2.18 -6.55
N ALA A 138 24.89 2.66 -7.80
CA ALA A 138 25.05 1.80 -8.98
C ALA A 138 26.41 1.08 -8.97
N LEU A 139 27.51 1.80 -8.70
CA LEU A 139 28.84 1.20 -8.56
C LEU A 139 28.87 0.14 -7.45
N TYR A 140 28.28 0.43 -6.29
CA TYR A 140 28.17 -0.55 -5.21
C TYR A 140 27.42 -1.82 -5.66
N THR A 141 26.24 -1.68 -6.29
CA THR A 141 25.47 -2.84 -6.78
C THR A 141 26.22 -3.68 -7.81
N ILE A 142 26.97 -3.04 -8.73
CA ILE A 142 27.76 -3.75 -9.73
C ILE A 142 28.94 -4.46 -9.08
N VAL A 143 29.63 -3.81 -8.14
CA VAL A 143 30.82 -4.37 -7.46
C VAL A 143 30.45 -5.52 -6.52
N ASP A 144 29.25 -5.50 -5.95
CA ASP A 144 28.73 -6.53 -5.06
C ASP A 144 28.25 -7.80 -5.82
N ASP A 145 28.12 -7.74 -7.15
CA ASP A 145 27.70 -8.84 -8.01
C ASP A 145 28.83 -9.22 -9.00
N GLU A 146 29.49 -10.36 -8.76
CA GLU A 146 30.63 -10.83 -9.57
C GLU A 146 30.30 -10.96 -11.06
N ASP A 147 29.06 -11.35 -11.41
CA ASP A 147 28.62 -11.46 -12.81
C ASP A 147 28.51 -10.08 -13.46
N GLN A 148 28.06 -9.06 -12.71
CA GLN A 148 27.95 -7.70 -13.21
C GLN A 148 29.32 -7.03 -13.32
N VAL A 149 30.23 -7.29 -12.38
CA VAL A 149 31.63 -6.84 -12.47
C VAL A 149 32.25 -7.31 -13.79
N ALA A 150 32.15 -8.60 -14.11
CA ALA A 150 32.75 -9.17 -15.31
C ALA A 150 32.15 -8.60 -16.62
N LYS A 151 30.87 -8.22 -16.60
CA LYS A 151 30.15 -7.68 -17.77
C LYS A 151 30.37 -6.19 -17.95
N GLN A 152 30.46 -5.42 -16.87
CA GLN A 152 30.32 -3.96 -16.91
C GLN A 152 31.61 -3.21 -16.53
N LEU A 153 32.53 -3.81 -15.75
CA LEU A 153 33.68 -3.09 -15.20
C LEU A 153 35.01 -3.67 -15.69
N THR A 154 35.97 -2.78 -15.94
CA THR A 154 37.37 -3.16 -16.13
C THR A 154 38.12 -2.97 -14.82
N LEU A 155 38.55 -4.07 -14.19
CA LEU A 155 39.30 -4.00 -12.94
C LEU A 155 40.78 -3.69 -13.17
N LYS A 156 41.31 -2.75 -12.39
CA LYS A 156 42.73 -2.40 -12.32
C LYS A 156 43.50 -3.43 -11.49
N LYS A 157 44.74 -3.70 -11.88
CA LYS A 157 45.68 -4.52 -11.10
C LYS A 157 46.26 -3.80 -9.87
N ARG A 158 46.22 -2.47 -9.87
CA ARG A 158 46.73 -1.62 -8.78
C ARG A 158 45.59 -0.76 -8.23
N PRO A 159 45.37 -0.75 -6.90
CA PRO A 159 44.37 0.09 -6.25
C PRO A 159 44.60 1.58 -6.55
N THR A 160 43.52 2.30 -6.82
CA THR A 160 43.54 3.76 -6.90
C THR A 160 43.68 4.32 -5.48
N SER A 161 44.69 5.17 -5.24
CA SER A 161 44.85 5.83 -3.95
C SER A 161 43.81 6.94 -3.79
N GLN A 162 43.18 7.00 -2.62
CA GLN A 162 42.26 8.07 -2.26
C GLN A 162 43.02 9.31 -1.79
N GLU A 163 42.69 10.45 -2.38
CA GLU A 163 43.20 11.77 -1.96
C GLU A 163 42.85 12.01 -0.49
N ALA A 164 43.79 12.58 0.27
CA ALA A 164 43.67 12.71 1.73
C ALA A 164 42.38 13.46 2.14
N GLN A 165 42.00 14.50 1.39
CA GLN A 165 40.82 15.32 1.64
C GLN A 165 39.48 14.57 1.55
N TYR A 166 39.42 13.49 0.77
CA TYR A 166 38.18 12.71 0.59
C TYR A 166 38.14 11.46 1.48
N ARG A 167 39.19 11.18 2.26
CA ARG A 167 39.21 9.99 3.13
C ARG A 167 38.19 10.10 4.26
N PRO A 168 37.61 8.98 4.73
CA PRO A 168 36.62 9.00 5.80
C PRO A 168 37.09 9.75 7.06
N GLU A 169 38.38 9.70 7.40
CA GLU A 169 38.91 10.36 8.60
C GLU A 169 38.96 11.89 8.48
N ASN A 170 39.08 12.42 7.26
CA ASN A 170 39.26 13.85 7.02
C ASN A 170 38.02 14.52 6.43
N ILE A 171 36.98 13.74 6.05
CA ILE A 171 35.83 14.25 5.29
C ILE A 171 35.09 15.36 6.03
N ASP A 172 34.92 15.22 7.35
CA ASP A 172 34.21 16.20 8.19
C ASP A 172 34.98 17.52 8.31
N GLU A 173 36.31 17.43 8.44
CA GLU A 173 37.18 18.61 8.44
C GLU A 173 37.20 19.29 7.06
N THR A 174 37.21 18.51 5.97
CA THR A 174 37.16 19.06 4.59
C THR A 174 35.82 19.77 4.33
N ILE A 175 34.69 19.20 4.79
CA ILE A 175 33.36 19.83 4.69
C ILE A 175 33.35 21.16 5.46
N ALA A 176 33.87 21.18 6.68
CA ALA A 176 33.89 22.38 7.52
C ALA A 176 34.77 23.51 6.94
N ASN A 177 35.86 23.15 6.27
CA ASN A 177 36.84 24.09 5.73
C ASN A 177 36.58 24.47 4.26
N SER A 178 35.62 23.84 3.56
CA SER A 178 35.32 24.17 2.16
C SER A 178 34.58 25.51 2.07
N PRO A 179 35.14 26.52 1.38
CA PRO A 179 34.51 27.83 1.21
C PRO A 179 33.47 27.85 0.09
N ASN A 180 33.44 26.81 -0.74
CA ASN A 180 32.54 26.70 -1.89
C ASN A 180 31.29 25.89 -1.51
N GLY A 181 30.10 26.49 -1.65
CA GLY A 181 28.84 25.85 -1.31
C GLY A 181 28.59 24.56 -2.09
N ASP A 182 28.89 24.56 -3.38
CA ASP A 182 28.69 23.39 -4.26
C ASP A 182 29.62 22.23 -3.91
N GLU A 183 30.87 22.53 -3.55
CA GLU A 183 31.86 21.53 -3.14
C GLU A 183 31.48 20.92 -1.78
N ARG A 184 31.05 21.77 -0.84
CA ARG A 184 30.56 21.34 0.47
C ARG A 184 29.36 20.39 0.33
N GLU A 185 28.39 20.73 -0.52
CA GLU A 185 27.20 19.90 -0.74
C GLU A 185 27.55 18.53 -1.36
N LEU A 186 28.48 18.48 -2.32
CA LEU A 186 29.00 17.23 -2.89
C LEU A 186 29.73 16.36 -1.86
N LEU A 187 30.47 16.96 -0.92
CA LEU A 187 31.13 16.23 0.17
C LEU A 187 30.13 15.70 1.20
N GLU A 188 29.09 16.48 1.52
CA GLU A 188 27.97 16.03 2.35
C GLU A 188 27.22 14.85 1.68
N GLU A 189 27.01 14.91 0.37
CA GLU A 189 26.43 13.80 -0.42
C GLU A 189 27.34 12.57 -0.44
N LEU A 190 28.67 12.73 -0.51
CA LEU A 190 29.62 11.62 -0.43
C LEU A 190 29.55 10.92 0.94
N ARG A 191 29.47 11.70 2.02
CA ARG A 191 29.29 11.18 3.38
C ARG A 191 27.98 10.40 3.49
N ALA A 192 26.89 10.95 2.96
CA ALA A 192 25.59 10.29 2.89
C ALA A 192 25.65 8.96 2.11
N ALA A 193 26.29 8.96 0.93
CA ALA A 193 26.45 7.76 0.12
C ALA A 193 27.22 6.64 0.85
N ARG A 194 28.25 6.99 1.61
CA ARG A 194 29.01 6.05 2.46
C ARG A 194 28.16 5.48 3.59
N LEU A 195 27.37 6.33 4.25
CA LEU A 195 26.46 5.90 5.31
C LEU A 195 25.44 4.89 4.77
N ILE A 196 24.80 5.19 3.64
CA ILE A 196 23.84 4.30 2.97
C ILE A 196 24.53 2.96 2.63
N ARG A 197 25.73 2.99 2.05
CA ARG A 197 26.50 1.77 1.76
C ARG A 197 26.80 0.96 3.02
N ALA A 198 27.22 1.61 4.11
CA ALA A 198 27.50 0.92 5.36
C ALA A 198 26.25 0.22 5.93
N SER A 199 25.09 0.88 5.85
CA SER A 199 23.80 0.30 6.23
C SER A 199 23.44 -0.92 5.36
N LEU A 200 23.55 -0.81 4.03
CA LEU A 200 23.31 -1.93 3.10
C LEU A 200 24.22 -3.13 3.36
N VAL A 201 25.52 -2.89 3.56
CA VAL A 201 26.49 -3.94 3.91
C VAL A 201 26.15 -4.59 5.25
N SER A 202 25.79 -3.80 6.25
CA SER A 202 25.39 -4.30 7.58
C SER A 202 24.15 -5.19 7.50
N LYS A 203 23.13 -4.76 6.74
CA LYS A 203 21.91 -5.55 6.47
C LYS A 203 22.25 -6.88 5.80
N LYS A 204 22.99 -6.85 4.69
CA LYS A 204 23.41 -8.07 3.96
C LYS A 204 24.22 -9.01 4.84
N ASN A 205 25.13 -8.49 5.66
CA ASN A 205 25.92 -9.31 6.59
C ASN A 205 25.05 -9.95 7.67
N LYS A 206 24.07 -9.22 8.24
CA LYS A 206 23.11 -9.79 9.20
C LYS A 206 22.26 -10.89 8.57
N GLU A 207 21.79 -10.69 7.34
CA GLU A 207 21.05 -11.71 6.59
C GLU A 207 21.89 -12.96 6.33
N LEU A 208 23.16 -12.80 5.93
CA LEU A 208 24.07 -13.92 5.72
C LEU A 208 24.36 -14.66 7.03
N GLN A 209 24.65 -13.94 8.11
CA GLN A 209 24.88 -14.53 9.43
C GLN A 209 23.64 -15.28 9.93
N ALA A 210 22.44 -14.75 9.71
CA ALA A 210 21.19 -15.42 10.06
C ALA A 210 21.00 -16.72 9.28
N LYS A 211 21.29 -16.71 7.97
CA LYS A 211 21.25 -17.92 7.11
C LYS A 211 22.27 -18.98 7.55
N GLU A 212 23.50 -18.57 7.83
CA GLU A 212 24.55 -19.49 8.30
C GLU A 212 24.23 -20.06 9.69
N ALA A 213 23.66 -19.26 10.59
CA ALA A 213 23.23 -19.73 11.91
C ALA A 213 22.08 -20.73 11.80
N GLU A 214 21.11 -20.46 10.92
CA GLU A 214 20.00 -21.36 10.63
C GLU A 214 20.48 -22.71 10.06
N GLU A 215 21.40 -22.69 9.09
CA GLU A 215 21.94 -23.92 8.48
C GLU A 215 22.68 -24.78 9.52
N LYS A 216 23.44 -24.15 10.42
CA LYS A 216 24.10 -24.84 11.54
C LYS A 216 23.08 -25.46 12.49
N GLU A 217 22.05 -24.72 12.89
CA GLU A 217 20.99 -25.23 13.77
C GLU A 217 20.26 -26.42 13.14
N TYR A 218 19.99 -26.35 11.83
CA TYR A 218 19.39 -27.45 11.08
C TYR A 218 20.28 -28.70 11.09
N GLU A 219 21.56 -28.57 10.76
CA GLU A 219 22.48 -29.73 10.71
C GLU A 219 22.73 -30.31 12.11
N GLU A 220 22.77 -29.46 13.14
CA GLU A 220 22.82 -29.88 14.54
C GLU A 220 21.55 -30.67 14.94
N ALA A 221 20.35 -30.14 14.66
CA ALA A 221 19.09 -30.82 14.94
C ALA A 221 18.99 -32.17 14.21
N LYS A 222 19.45 -32.22 12.96
CA LYS A 222 19.53 -33.44 12.15
C LYS A 222 20.47 -34.47 12.75
N SER A 223 21.67 -34.06 13.16
CA SER A 223 22.65 -34.97 13.78
C SER A 223 22.16 -35.59 15.10
N HIS A 224 21.32 -34.87 15.85
CA HIS A 224 20.71 -35.33 17.09
C HIS A 224 19.36 -36.04 16.90
N GLY A 225 18.85 -36.16 15.66
CA GLY A 225 17.55 -36.75 15.38
C GLY A 225 16.37 -35.97 15.97
N GLN A 226 16.51 -34.65 16.09
CA GLN A 226 15.52 -33.73 16.66
C GLN A 226 14.70 -32.97 15.60
N LEU A 227 14.78 -33.39 14.35
CA LEU A 227 13.91 -32.87 13.30
C LEU A 227 12.46 -33.31 13.56
N MET A 228 11.54 -32.42 13.27
CA MET A 228 10.10 -32.67 13.35
C MET A 228 9.46 -32.47 11.98
N GLU A 229 8.39 -33.19 11.70
CA GLU A 229 7.66 -33.05 10.43
C GLU A 229 6.52 -32.05 10.52
N CYS A 230 6.30 -31.32 9.42
CA CYS A 230 5.08 -30.57 9.20
C CYS A 230 3.92 -31.51 8.84
N GLU A 231 2.82 -31.46 9.58
CA GLU A 231 1.64 -32.31 9.33
C GLU A 231 0.88 -31.99 8.03
N CYS A 232 1.19 -30.85 7.38
CA CYS A 232 0.58 -30.48 6.10
C CYS A 232 1.39 -30.95 4.88
N CYS A 233 2.72 -30.83 4.92
CA CYS A 233 3.58 -31.06 3.76
C CYS A 233 4.64 -32.14 3.97
N PHE A 234 4.70 -32.75 5.16
CA PHE A 234 5.62 -33.85 5.51
C PHE A 234 7.08 -33.48 5.26
N THR A 235 7.42 -32.21 5.43
CA THR A 235 8.81 -31.73 5.36
C THR A 235 9.40 -31.76 6.75
N GLU A 236 10.55 -32.42 6.88
CA GLU A 236 11.36 -32.43 8.10
C GLU A 236 12.05 -31.08 8.27
N LEU A 237 11.85 -30.46 9.43
CA LEU A 237 12.34 -29.13 9.77
C LEU A 237 12.82 -29.12 11.22
N SER A 238 13.71 -28.17 11.52
CA SER A 238 14.05 -27.83 12.90
C SER A 238 12.84 -27.23 13.62
N GLY A 239 12.73 -27.44 14.94
CA GLY A 239 11.57 -26.97 15.72
C GLY A 239 11.33 -25.46 15.66
N ASN A 240 12.40 -24.67 15.52
CA ASN A 240 12.34 -23.21 15.33
C ASN A 240 11.68 -22.80 13.98
N ARG A 241 11.48 -23.72 13.04
CA ARG A 241 10.81 -23.50 11.74
C ARG A 241 9.36 -23.94 11.71
N LEU A 242 8.90 -24.53 12.82
CA LEU A 242 7.54 -25.00 12.98
C LEU A 242 6.77 -24.11 13.96
N VAL A 243 5.46 -24.03 13.72
CA VAL A 243 4.46 -23.38 14.56
C VAL A 243 3.43 -24.42 14.94
N HIS A 244 2.77 -24.23 16.08
CA HIS A 244 1.80 -25.20 16.58
C HIS A 244 0.47 -24.55 16.93
N CYS A 245 -0.60 -25.35 16.89
CA CYS A 245 -1.91 -24.94 17.40
C CYS A 245 -1.97 -25.03 18.94
N ASP A 246 -2.98 -24.41 19.53
CA ASP A 246 -3.20 -24.35 20.98
C ASP A 246 -4.04 -25.53 21.51
N ALA A 247 -4.00 -26.68 20.84
CA ALA A 247 -4.67 -27.89 21.31
C ALA A 247 -3.89 -28.54 22.47
N GLU A 248 -4.56 -29.37 23.28
CA GLU A 248 -3.91 -30.17 24.33
C GLU A 248 -2.80 -31.07 23.77
N LEU A 249 -3.06 -31.67 22.61
CA LEU A 249 -2.06 -32.32 21.76
C LEU A 249 -1.75 -31.37 20.61
N CYS A 250 -0.62 -30.68 20.71
CA CYS A 250 -0.24 -29.66 19.75
C CYS A 250 0.15 -30.29 18.40
N HIS A 251 -0.48 -29.81 17.34
CA HIS A 251 -0.14 -30.17 15.96
C HIS A 251 0.86 -29.19 15.37
N TRP A 252 1.85 -29.67 14.63
CA TRP A 252 2.98 -28.87 14.13
C TRP A 252 2.92 -28.62 12.62
N PHE A 253 3.19 -27.38 12.21
CA PHE A 253 3.13 -26.94 10.82
C PHE A 253 4.31 -26.03 10.48
N CYS A 254 4.83 -26.11 9.26
CA CYS A 254 5.82 -25.14 8.80
C CYS A 254 5.19 -23.76 8.64
N MET A 255 5.99 -22.71 8.81
CA MET A 255 5.53 -21.32 8.66
C MET A 255 4.92 -21.05 7.29
N ASP A 256 5.43 -21.69 6.23
CA ASP A 256 4.87 -21.52 4.88
C ASP A 256 3.47 -22.12 4.73
N CYS A 257 3.21 -23.30 5.29
CA CYS A 257 1.88 -23.89 5.31
C CYS A 257 0.91 -23.04 6.12
N ALA A 258 1.34 -22.54 7.29
CA ALA A 258 0.52 -21.65 8.12
C ALA A 258 0.21 -20.33 7.40
N ARG A 259 1.18 -19.74 6.69
CA ARG A 259 0.99 -18.53 5.87
C ARG A 259 0.02 -18.76 4.72
N ARG A 260 0.19 -19.83 3.94
CA ARG A 260 -0.73 -20.17 2.83
C ARG A 260 -2.15 -20.42 3.32
N ASN A 261 -2.32 -21.00 4.51
CA ASN A 261 -3.62 -21.15 5.12
C ASN A 261 -4.26 -19.79 5.43
N ALA A 262 -3.48 -18.83 5.95
CA ALA A 262 -3.96 -17.47 6.16
C ALA A 262 -4.37 -16.78 4.85
N GLU A 263 -3.56 -16.89 3.79
CA GLU A 263 -3.90 -16.39 2.45
C GLU A 263 -5.19 -17.00 1.91
N THR A 264 -5.36 -18.31 2.10
CA THR A 264 -6.57 -19.04 1.69
C THR A 264 -7.79 -18.55 2.47
N LEU A 265 -7.67 -18.36 3.79
CA LEU A 265 -8.75 -17.85 4.62
C LEU A 265 -9.15 -16.43 4.22
N ILE A 266 -8.18 -15.55 3.93
CA ILE A 266 -8.42 -14.21 3.38
C ILE A 266 -9.19 -14.32 2.06
N GLY A 267 -8.75 -15.19 1.14
CA GLY A 267 -9.44 -15.44 -0.13
C GLY A 267 -10.88 -15.92 0.04
N LEU A 268 -11.15 -16.68 1.11
CA LEU A 268 -12.48 -17.16 1.48
C LEU A 268 -13.29 -16.16 2.35
N SER A 269 -12.76 -14.96 2.59
CA SER A 269 -13.35 -13.96 3.49
C SER A 269 -13.61 -14.51 4.91
N LYS A 270 -12.69 -15.34 5.40
CA LYS A 270 -12.65 -15.88 6.76
C LYS A 270 -11.43 -15.30 7.50
N TYR A 271 -11.56 -15.12 8.81
CA TYR A 271 -10.49 -14.59 9.67
C TYR A 271 -10.03 -15.58 10.75
N GLU A 272 -10.83 -16.60 11.04
CA GLU A 272 -10.54 -17.59 12.09
C GLU A 272 -9.47 -18.59 11.62
N MET A 273 -8.23 -18.39 12.11
CA MET A 273 -7.11 -19.31 11.89
C MET A 273 -7.25 -20.57 12.76
N THR A 274 -7.97 -21.58 12.27
CA THR A 274 -8.09 -22.89 12.93
C THR A 274 -6.95 -23.84 12.53
N CYS A 275 -6.70 -24.83 13.38
CA CYS A 275 -5.76 -25.92 13.14
C CYS A 275 -6.02 -26.60 11.79
N MET A 276 -4.94 -27.01 11.12
CA MET A 276 -4.95 -27.62 9.79
C MET A 276 -4.86 -29.16 9.84
N SER A 277 -4.81 -29.75 11.03
CA SER A 277 -4.73 -31.21 11.18
C SER A 277 -6.03 -31.88 10.69
N MET A 278 -5.87 -33.08 10.13
CA MET A 278 -6.97 -33.92 9.63
C MET A 278 -7.77 -34.57 10.77
N ASP A 279 -7.32 -34.47 12.02
CA ASP A 279 -7.95 -35.06 13.20
C ASP A 279 -9.22 -34.31 13.66
N GLY A 280 -9.66 -33.30 12.90
CA GLY A 280 -10.82 -32.48 13.22
C GLY A 280 -10.58 -31.51 14.37
N CYS A 281 -9.32 -31.18 14.64
CA CYS A 281 -8.92 -30.22 15.65
C CYS A 281 -9.50 -28.83 15.34
N LYS A 282 -10.18 -28.22 16.33
CA LYS A 282 -10.76 -26.86 16.22
C LYS A 282 -9.96 -25.80 16.96
N ALA A 283 -8.79 -26.16 17.50
CA ALA A 283 -7.93 -25.20 18.20
C ALA A 283 -7.44 -24.13 17.23
N GLY A 284 -7.24 -22.92 17.75
CA GLY A 284 -6.62 -21.83 17.00
C GLY A 284 -5.09 -21.85 17.13
N PHE A 285 -4.48 -20.75 16.70
CA PHE A 285 -3.08 -20.43 16.95
C PHE A 285 -3.00 -19.23 17.89
N CYS A 286 -2.14 -19.29 18.91
CA CYS A 286 -1.94 -18.14 19.79
C CYS A 286 -1.23 -16.99 19.05
N GLN A 287 -1.32 -15.79 19.61
CA GLN A 287 -0.74 -14.60 19.00
C GLN A 287 0.78 -14.72 18.80
N ALA A 288 1.48 -15.37 19.74
CA ALA A 288 2.92 -15.61 19.63
C ALA A 288 3.28 -16.49 18.42
N GLN A 289 2.45 -17.48 18.09
CA GLN A 289 2.66 -18.30 16.89
C GLN A 289 2.27 -17.54 15.62
N LYS A 290 1.15 -16.80 15.63
CA LYS A 290 0.67 -16.00 14.50
C LYS A 290 1.71 -15.00 13.99
N VAL A 291 2.37 -14.26 14.89
CA VAL A 291 3.40 -13.26 14.54
C VAL A 291 4.62 -13.89 13.83
N ARG A 292 4.86 -15.19 13.99
CA ARG A 292 6.00 -15.87 13.34
C ARG A 292 5.78 -16.12 11.85
N PHE A 293 4.53 -16.24 11.39
CA PHE A 293 4.22 -16.59 10.00
C PHE A 293 3.33 -15.57 9.26
N LEU A 294 2.61 -14.70 9.98
CA LEU A 294 1.84 -13.60 9.39
C LEU A 294 2.72 -12.36 9.26
N ASP A 295 2.82 -11.83 8.04
CA ASP A 295 3.37 -10.50 7.81
C ASP A 295 2.35 -9.41 8.18
N LYS A 296 2.77 -8.14 8.15
CA LYS A 296 1.86 -7.01 8.43
C LYS A 296 0.67 -6.95 7.47
N LYS A 297 0.86 -7.33 6.21
CA LYS A 297 -0.17 -7.27 5.16
C LYS A 297 -1.30 -8.28 5.42
N LEU A 298 -0.94 -9.53 5.70
CA LEU A 298 -1.84 -10.62 6.04
C LEU A 298 -2.53 -10.36 7.38
N THR A 299 -1.80 -9.88 8.39
CA THR A 299 -2.38 -9.51 9.69
C THR A 299 -3.47 -8.46 9.52
N LYS A 300 -3.16 -7.36 8.82
CA LYS A 300 -4.12 -6.28 8.54
C LYS A 300 -5.33 -6.77 7.73
N ALA A 301 -5.13 -7.67 6.78
CA ALA A 301 -6.21 -8.24 5.99
C ALA A 301 -7.15 -9.12 6.84
N LEU A 302 -6.60 -9.98 7.71
CA LEU A 302 -7.39 -10.79 8.64
C LEU A 302 -8.16 -9.90 9.62
N ASP A 303 -7.51 -8.88 10.19
CA ASP A 303 -8.14 -7.93 11.12
C ASP A 303 -9.30 -7.17 10.46
N GLN A 304 -9.15 -6.77 9.19
CA GLN A 304 -10.22 -6.13 8.42
C GLN A 304 -11.42 -7.07 8.21
N ILE A 305 -11.16 -8.33 7.87
CA ILE A 305 -12.22 -9.34 7.68
C ILE A 305 -12.92 -9.62 9.02
N GLU A 306 -12.17 -9.71 10.12
CA GLU A 306 -12.72 -9.87 11.47
C GLU A 306 -13.62 -8.70 11.84
N GLN A 307 -13.12 -7.46 11.71
CA GLN A 307 -13.89 -6.24 11.99
C GLN A 307 -15.18 -6.19 11.17
N GLU A 308 -15.11 -6.45 9.86
CA GLU A 308 -16.30 -6.47 9.01
C GLU A 308 -17.29 -7.58 9.44
N ALA A 309 -16.78 -8.76 9.78
CA ALA A 309 -17.61 -9.87 10.24
C ALA A 309 -18.30 -9.54 11.57
N VAL A 310 -17.58 -8.97 12.53
CA VAL A 310 -18.11 -8.55 13.84
C VAL A 310 -19.20 -7.49 13.66
N LEU A 311 -18.93 -6.43 12.88
CA LEU A 311 -19.91 -5.39 12.57
C LEU A 311 -21.17 -5.96 11.90
N ARG A 312 -20.99 -6.90 10.96
CA ARG A 312 -22.11 -7.58 10.28
C ARG A 312 -22.90 -8.48 11.22
N MET A 313 -22.25 -9.12 12.20
CA MET A 313 -22.90 -10.00 13.18
C MET A 313 -23.62 -9.23 14.28
N ALA A 314 -23.12 -8.04 14.66
CA ALA A 314 -23.76 -7.17 15.63
C ALA A 314 -25.16 -6.71 15.19
N GLY A 315 -25.47 -6.79 13.90
CA GLY A 315 -26.82 -6.51 13.38
C GLY A 315 -27.24 -5.06 13.59
N LEU A 316 -26.27 -4.14 13.67
CA LEU A 316 -26.51 -2.71 13.89
C LEU A 316 -27.34 -2.13 12.75
N GLU A 317 -28.53 -1.64 13.08
CA GLU A 317 -29.41 -0.97 12.13
C GLU A 317 -28.77 0.36 11.69
N ASN A 318 -28.76 0.62 10.38
CA ASN A 318 -28.21 1.83 9.78
C ASN A 318 -26.69 2.06 9.94
N LEU A 319 -25.91 0.99 10.17
CA LEU A 319 -24.45 1.07 10.11
C LEU A 319 -23.98 1.46 8.70
N ALA A 320 -23.24 2.55 8.58
CA ALA A 320 -22.59 2.98 7.36
C ALA A 320 -21.06 2.82 7.48
N SER A 321 -20.44 2.27 6.44
CA SER A 321 -18.99 2.04 6.39
C SER A 321 -18.32 2.99 5.40
N CYS A 322 -17.17 3.53 5.76
CA CYS A 322 -16.31 4.27 4.85
C CYS A 322 -15.81 3.35 3.72
N PRO A 323 -15.82 3.80 2.45
CA PRO A 323 -15.27 3.00 1.35
C PRO A 323 -13.75 3.12 1.20
N PHE A 324 -13.10 4.02 1.94
CA PHE A 324 -11.67 4.32 1.83
C PHE A 324 -10.84 3.84 3.02
N CYS A 325 -11.49 3.42 4.12
CA CYS A 325 -10.81 2.91 5.30
C CYS A 325 -11.76 2.00 6.14
N PRO A 326 -11.25 1.29 7.16
CA PRO A 326 -12.06 0.37 7.98
C PRO A 326 -13.09 1.03 8.90
N PHE A 327 -13.21 2.37 8.89
CA PHE A 327 -14.11 3.10 9.79
C PHE A 327 -15.58 2.85 9.43
N ALA A 328 -16.40 2.54 10.44
CA ALA A 328 -17.85 2.41 10.32
C ALA A 328 -18.54 3.08 11.51
N ALA A 329 -19.70 3.70 11.25
CA ALA A 329 -20.46 4.42 12.26
C ALA A 329 -21.96 4.30 11.99
N GLU A 330 -22.76 4.42 13.05
CA GLU A 330 -24.21 4.54 12.94
C GLU A 330 -24.55 5.87 12.26
N TYR A 331 -25.40 5.81 11.22
CA TYR A 331 -25.84 6.99 10.49
C TYR A 331 -27.36 6.97 10.36
N PRO A 332 -28.01 8.12 10.14
CA PRO A 332 -29.42 8.16 9.74
C PRO A 332 -29.69 7.35 8.47
N SER A 333 -30.96 7.12 8.10
CA SER A 333 -31.27 6.44 6.84
C SER A 333 -30.68 7.18 5.63
N ILE A 334 -30.42 6.44 4.54
CA ILE A 334 -29.85 6.99 3.30
C ILE A 334 -30.77 8.07 2.68
N GLU A 335 -32.07 8.01 2.97
CA GLU A 335 -33.06 9.01 2.55
C GLU A 335 -32.84 10.37 3.22
N ILE A 336 -32.42 10.37 4.49
CA ILE A 336 -32.16 11.58 5.28
C ILE A 336 -30.78 12.15 4.95
N ASN A 337 -29.74 11.29 4.96
CA ASN A 337 -28.38 11.71 4.68
C ASN A 337 -27.67 10.75 3.71
N ARG A 338 -27.37 11.27 2.52
CA ARG A 338 -26.68 10.54 1.45
C ARG A 338 -25.16 10.64 1.57
N GLU A 339 -24.63 11.53 2.41
CA GLU A 339 -23.21 11.69 2.68
C GLU A 339 -22.80 10.90 3.92
N PHE A 340 -21.62 10.30 3.85
CA PHE A 340 -20.94 9.69 4.99
C PHE A 340 -19.65 10.47 5.22
N ARG A 341 -19.57 11.15 6.35
CA ARG A 341 -18.35 11.83 6.81
C ARG A 341 -17.55 10.86 7.66
N CYS A 342 -16.39 10.47 7.16
CA CYS A 342 -15.46 9.62 7.89
C CYS A 342 -14.85 10.42 9.06
N GLU A 343 -14.91 9.87 10.28
CA GLU A 343 -14.32 10.51 11.47
C GLU A 343 -12.93 9.94 11.81
N ASN A 344 -12.41 9.03 10.98
CA ASN A 344 -11.04 8.55 11.12
C ASN A 344 -10.06 9.72 10.82
N PRO A 345 -9.18 10.09 11.77
CA PRO A 345 -8.21 11.19 11.61
C PRO A 345 -7.36 11.11 10.35
N ASP A 346 -7.02 9.89 9.91
CA ASP A 346 -6.14 9.67 8.75
C ASP A 346 -6.88 9.73 7.41
N CYS A 347 -8.21 9.60 7.41
CA CYS A 347 -9.03 9.51 6.22
C CYS A 347 -9.82 10.81 5.98
N GLN A 348 -10.72 11.17 6.91
CA GLN A 348 -11.59 12.36 6.86
C GLN A 348 -12.36 12.59 5.54
N VAL A 349 -12.42 11.59 4.65
CA VAL A 349 -13.09 11.70 3.35
C VAL A 349 -14.61 11.69 3.54
N ILE A 350 -15.30 12.58 2.82
CA ILE A 350 -16.75 12.58 2.70
C ILE A 350 -17.12 11.76 1.47
N SER A 351 -17.87 10.68 1.67
CA SER A 351 -18.25 9.74 0.62
C SER A 351 -19.76 9.68 0.42
N CYS A 352 -20.21 9.36 -0.79
CA CYS A 352 -21.61 9.09 -1.07
C CYS A 352 -21.96 7.66 -0.63
N ARG A 353 -22.99 7.51 0.21
CA ARG A 353 -23.45 6.22 0.74
C ARG A 353 -24.08 5.30 -0.32
N LEU A 354 -24.52 5.86 -1.44
CA LEU A 354 -25.15 5.10 -2.54
C LEU A 354 -24.12 4.49 -3.47
N CYS A 355 -23.18 5.29 -3.97
CA CYS A 355 -22.19 4.84 -4.96
C CYS A 355 -20.81 4.56 -4.37
N LYS A 356 -20.58 4.86 -3.08
CA LYS A 356 -19.30 4.68 -2.37
C LYS A 356 -18.12 5.45 -2.99
N ALA A 357 -18.39 6.47 -3.79
CA ALA A 357 -17.39 7.41 -4.30
C ALA A 357 -17.24 8.61 -3.35
N GLU A 358 -16.27 9.49 -3.61
CA GLU A 358 -16.21 10.80 -2.97
C GLU A 358 -17.52 11.58 -3.19
N THR A 359 -17.90 12.43 -2.23
CA THR A 359 -19.16 13.16 -2.32
C THR A 359 -19.22 14.00 -3.59
N HIS A 360 -20.37 13.96 -4.23
CA HIS A 360 -20.65 14.63 -5.49
C HIS A 360 -21.98 15.41 -5.44
N LEU A 361 -22.55 15.61 -4.25
CA LEU A 361 -23.74 16.42 -4.08
C LEU A 361 -23.46 17.88 -4.47
N PRO A 362 -24.39 18.56 -5.18
CA PRO A 362 -25.79 18.19 -5.41
C PRO A 362 -26.05 17.25 -6.61
N LYS A 363 -25.01 16.81 -7.34
CA LYS A 363 -25.16 15.96 -8.53
C LYS A 363 -25.68 14.58 -8.18
N THR A 364 -26.43 13.96 -9.07
CA THR A 364 -26.84 12.57 -8.94
C THR A 364 -25.63 11.63 -9.11
N CYS A 365 -25.70 10.41 -8.57
CA CYS A 365 -24.63 9.43 -8.76
C CYS A 365 -24.38 9.12 -10.24
N ALA A 366 -25.42 9.22 -11.09
CA ALA A 366 -25.29 9.04 -12.53
C ALA A 366 -24.49 10.16 -13.21
N GLU A 367 -24.76 11.42 -12.84
CA GLU A 367 -24.03 12.59 -13.36
C GLU A 367 -22.59 12.62 -12.86
N ALA A 368 -22.38 12.34 -11.59
CA ALA A 368 -21.04 12.23 -11.01
C ALA A 368 -20.22 11.09 -11.61
N ALA A 369 -20.87 9.98 -11.98
CA ALA A 369 -20.22 8.91 -12.72
C ALA A 369 -19.80 9.40 -14.13
N LEU A 370 -20.62 10.19 -14.82
CA LEU A 370 -20.31 10.70 -16.16
C LEU A 370 -19.13 11.70 -16.16
N GLU A 371 -19.04 12.59 -15.18
CA GLU A 371 -18.01 13.65 -15.14
C GLU A 371 -16.61 13.18 -14.73
N ASN A 372 -16.51 12.14 -13.89
CA ASN A 372 -15.23 11.71 -13.31
C ASN A 372 -14.29 10.97 -14.30
N GLY A 373 -14.63 10.88 -15.59
CA GLY A 373 -13.70 10.54 -16.69
C GLY A 373 -13.04 9.14 -16.70
N ILE A 374 -13.16 8.36 -15.62
CA ILE A 374 -12.78 6.94 -15.49
C ILE A 374 -14.01 5.98 -15.37
N PRO A 375 -15.22 6.25 -15.94
CA PRO A 375 -16.41 5.46 -15.58
C PRO A 375 -16.69 4.25 -16.47
N ALA A 376 -16.50 4.35 -17.78
CA ALA A 376 -16.93 3.30 -18.70
C ALA A 376 -16.13 2.01 -18.50
N ARG A 377 -14.81 2.13 -18.39
CA ARG A 377 -13.93 0.98 -18.14
C ARG A 377 -14.18 0.34 -16.76
N ARG A 378 -14.27 1.15 -15.70
CA ARG A 378 -14.56 0.64 -14.35
C ARG A 378 -15.95 0.01 -14.25
N GLY A 379 -16.95 0.59 -14.91
CA GLY A 379 -18.29 0.01 -14.97
C GLY A 379 -18.33 -1.32 -15.74
N ILE A 380 -17.52 -1.46 -16.80
CA ILE A 380 -17.33 -2.74 -17.50
C ILE A 380 -16.62 -3.75 -16.58
N GLU A 381 -15.56 -3.35 -15.88
CA GLU A 381 -14.84 -4.19 -14.92
C GLU A 381 -15.74 -4.67 -13.78
N GLU A 382 -16.51 -3.77 -13.17
CA GLU A 382 -17.47 -4.09 -12.10
C GLU A 382 -18.60 -5.02 -12.60
N ALA A 383 -19.12 -4.79 -13.82
CA ALA A 383 -20.10 -5.68 -14.44
C ALA A 383 -19.54 -7.09 -14.66
N MET A 384 -18.31 -7.19 -15.19
CA MET A 384 -17.60 -8.46 -15.37
C MET A 384 -17.37 -9.17 -14.03
N SER A 385 -16.92 -8.45 -13.00
CA SER A 385 -16.74 -8.99 -11.65
C SER A 385 -18.05 -9.47 -11.04
N SER A 386 -19.15 -8.73 -11.24
CA SER A 386 -20.47 -9.09 -10.71
C SER A 386 -21.08 -10.32 -11.37
N ALA A 387 -20.72 -10.61 -12.63
CA ALA A 387 -21.14 -11.82 -13.33
C ALA A 387 -20.47 -13.08 -12.75
N LEU A 388 -19.19 -12.97 -12.39
CA LEU A 388 -18.42 -14.07 -11.81
C LEU A 388 -18.75 -14.31 -10.33
N ILE A 389 -18.91 -13.24 -9.54
CA ILE A 389 -19.09 -13.33 -8.08
C ILE A 389 -20.57 -13.52 -7.74
N ARG A 390 -20.92 -14.69 -7.19
CA ARG A 390 -22.29 -14.97 -6.69
C ARG A 390 -22.41 -14.58 -5.23
N LYS A 391 -23.62 -14.21 -4.80
CA LYS A 391 -23.92 -13.85 -3.41
C LYS A 391 -24.91 -14.83 -2.81
N CYS A 392 -24.76 -15.14 -1.52
CA CYS A 392 -25.73 -15.94 -0.80
C CYS A 392 -27.07 -15.19 -0.68
N ASN A 393 -28.17 -15.83 -1.06
CA ASN A 393 -29.51 -15.21 -1.00
C ASN A 393 -30.04 -14.94 0.42
N LYS A 394 -29.42 -15.50 1.47
CA LYS A 394 -29.78 -15.23 2.88
C LYS A 394 -28.85 -14.24 3.57
N CYS A 395 -27.54 -14.40 3.43
CA CYS A 395 -26.55 -13.60 4.18
C CYS A 395 -25.68 -12.70 3.30
N SER A 396 -25.93 -12.66 1.99
CA SER A 396 -25.23 -11.84 0.99
C SER A 396 -23.71 -12.04 0.89
N THR A 397 -23.16 -13.07 1.54
CA THR A 397 -21.73 -13.43 1.45
C THR A 397 -21.35 -13.76 0.00
N PRO A 398 -20.32 -13.12 -0.57
CA PRO A 398 -19.85 -13.41 -1.92
C PRO A 398 -19.09 -14.74 -1.98
N PHE A 399 -19.19 -15.46 -3.09
CA PHE A 399 -18.45 -16.70 -3.33
C PHE A 399 -18.37 -17.01 -4.85
N ILE A 400 -17.37 -17.80 -5.23
CA ILE A 400 -17.14 -18.27 -6.61
C ILE A 400 -17.04 -19.80 -6.56
N LYS A 401 -17.55 -20.48 -7.58
CA LYS A 401 -17.40 -21.93 -7.74
C LYS A 401 -16.14 -22.23 -8.54
N GLU A 402 -15.27 -23.11 -8.05
CA GLU A 402 -14.12 -23.60 -8.83
C GLU A 402 -14.48 -24.91 -9.55
N SER A 403 -14.93 -25.92 -8.81
CA SER A 403 -15.26 -27.25 -9.34
C SER A 403 -16.47 -27.88 -8.63
N GLY A 404 -16.96 -29.01 -9.14
CA GLY A 404 -18.03 -29.80 -8.51
C GLY A 404 -19.46 -29.45 -8.96
N CYS A 405 -20.44 -29.78 -8.11
CA CYS A 405 -21.87 -29.61 -8.43
C CYS A 405 -22.38 -28.20 -8.16
N ASN A 406 -23.45 -27.78 -8.84
CA ASN A 406 -24.07 -26.46 -8.69
C ASN A 406 -24.91 -26.29 -7.42
N LYS A 407 -25.02 -27.32 -6.58
CA LYS A 407 -25.61 -27.20 -5.25
C LYS A 407 -24.55 -26.67 -4.30
N MET A 408 -24.55 -25.36 -4.09
CA MET A 408 -23.60 -24.69 -3.22
C MET A 408 -24.16 -24.59 -1.81
N ARG A 409 -23.33 -24.88 -0.80
CA ARG A 409 -23.65 -24.61 0.60
C ARG A 409 -22.88 -23.38 1.06
N CYS A 410 -23.57 -22.41 1.65
CA CYS A 410 -22.92 -21.22 2.19
C CYS A 410 -21.89 -21.63 3.27
N PRO A 411 -20.61 -21.22 3.16
CA PRO A 411 -19.54 -21.62 4.09
C PRO A 411 -19.60 -20.89 5.43
N ARG A 412 -20.51 -19.92 5.59
CA ARG A 412 -20.65 -19.12 6.80
C ARG A 412 -21.30 -19.95 7.92
N GLU A 413 -20.61 -20.01 9.06
CA GLU A 413 -21.16 -20.54 10.31
C GLU A 413 -22.41 -19.74 10.72
N GLY A 414 -23.54 -20.45 10.88
CA GLY A 414 -24.85 -19.85 11.16
C GLY A 414 -25.81 -19.70 9.97
N CYS A 415 -25.33 -19.65 8.72
CA CYS A 415 -26.21 -19.59 7.54
C CYS A 415 -26.47 -20.99 6.95
N ARG A 416 -25.40 -21.68 6.56
CA ARG A 416 -25.40 -23.03 5.94
C ARG A 416 -26.49 -23.27 4.88
N ASN A 417 -26.96 -22.21 4.21
CA ASN A 417 -28.02 -22.30 3.23
C ASN A 417 -27.55 -23.02 1.96
N ASN A 418 -28.39 -23.90 1.40
CA ASN A 418 -28.12 -24.54 0.12
C ASN A 418 -28.76 -23.72 -1.01
N GLN A 419 -27.94 -23.28 -1.96
CA GLN A 419 -28.31 -22.40 -3.06
C GLN A 419 -27.82 -22.98 -4.39
N CYS A 420 -28.60 -22.78 -5.46
CA CYS A 420 -28.18 -23.11 -6.81
C CYS A 420 -27.22 -22.04 -7.33
N TYR A 421 -26.06 -22.46 -7.85
CA TYR A 421 -25.08 -21.56 -8.43
C TYR A 421 -25.63 -20.80 -9.65
N VAL A 422 -26.47 -21.47 -10.45
CA VAL A 422 -27.00 -20.95 -11.71
C VAL A 422 -28.05 -19.86 -11.47
N CYS A 423 -29.08 -20.15 -10.66
CA CYS A 423 -30.23 -19.25 -10.49
C CYS A 423 -30.27 -18.50 -9.16
N SER A 424 -29.31 -18.72 -8.26
CA SER A 424 -29.21 -18.12 -6.92
C SER A 424 -30.40 -18.38 -5.97
N LYS A 425 -31.32 -19.29 -6.32
CA LYS A 425 -32.45 -19.68 -5.46
C LYS A 425 -32.03 -20.77 -4.46
N SER A 426 -32.67 -20.77 -3.30
CA SER A 426 -32.53 -21.86 -2.32
C SER A 426 -33.03 -23.16 -2.92
N CYS A 427 -32.26 -24.23 -2.82
CA CYS A 427 -32.57 -25.45 -3.56
C CYS A 427 -32.14 -26.74 -2.85
N ASP A 428 -32.86 -27.82 -3.17
CA ASP A 428 -32.48 -29.21 -2.94
C ASP A 428 -32.21 -29.95 -4.25
N TYR A 429 -31.84 -31.23 -4.18
CA TYR A 429 -31.47 -32.00 -5.39
C TYR A 429 -32.61 -32.10 -6.43
N ALA A 430 -33.87 -31.99 -6.01
CA ALA A 430 -35.03 -31.95 -6.91
C ALA A 430 -35.09 -30.70 -7.83
N HIS A 431 -34.34 -29.64 -7.50
CA HIS A 431 -34.24 -28.43 -8.32
C HIS A 431 -33.42 -28.65 -9.60
N PHE A 432 -32.65 -29.73 -9.69
CA PHE A 432 -31.73 -29.97 -10.81
C PHE A 432 -32.34 -30.91 -11.86
N ASN A 433 -31.65 -31.06 -12.99
CA ASN A 433 -32.09 -31.89 -14.12
C ASN A 433 -31.77 -33.40 -13.97
N ASP A 434 -31.26 -33.82 -12.81
CA ASP A 434 -30.90 -35.22 -12.54
C ASP A 434 -32.12 -36.04 -12.10
N VAL A 435 -32.65 -36.86 -13.01
CA VAL A 435 -33.84 -37.70 -12.79
C VAL A 435 -33.61 -38.73 -11.68
N ALA A 436 -32.38 -39.21 -11.48
CA ALA A 436 -32.06 -40.19 -10.43
C ALA A 436 -32.19 -39.59 -9.02
N ARG A 437 -32.13 -38.25 -8.89
CA ARG A 437 -32.21 -37.52 -7.61
C ARG A 437 -33.48 -36.69 -7.47
N GLY A 438 -34.53 -37.03 -8.24
CA GLY A 438 -35.84 -36.37 -8.20
C GLY A 438 -35.97 -35.14 -9.09
N GLY A 439 -35.04 -34.92 -10.02
CA GLY A 439 -35.01 -33.83 -10.98
C GLY A 439 -35.87 -34.06 -12.23
N LYS A 440 -36.14 -32.99 -13.00
CA LYS A 440 -36.91 -33.02 -14.25
C LYS A 440 -36.14 -32.36 -15.40
N ALA A 441 -36.38 -32.80 -16.63
CA ALA A 441 -35.84 -32.12 -17.82
C ALA A 441 -36.40 -30.68 -17.90
N GLY A 442 -35.51 -29.69 -18.02
CA GLY A 442 -35.84 -28.24 -17.97
C GLY A 442 -35.41 -27.53 -16.68
N ASN A 443 -34.98 -28.27 -15.66
CA ASN A 443 -34.38 -27.74 -14.44
C ASN A 443 -32.90 -27.33 -14.62
N CYS A 444 -32.33 -26.61 -13.65
CA CYS A 444 -30.93 -26.21 -13.69
C CYS A 444 -29.99 -27.44 -13.78
N PRO A 445 -28.87 -27.34 -14.51
CA PRO A 445 -27.89 -28.43 -14.58
C PRO A 445 -27.29 -28.69 -13.19
N LEU A 446 -27.18 -29.95 -12.77
CA LEU A 446 -26.48 -30.30 -11.53
C LEU A 446 -24.95 -30.18 -11.69
N PHE A 447 -24.45 -30.57 -12.86
CA PHE A 447 -23.04 -30.53 -13.24
C PHE A 447 -22.87 -29.86 -14.59
N ASP A 448 -21.76 -29.14 -14.73
CA ASP A 448 -21.36 -28.46 -15.96
C ASP A 448 -19.88 -28.07 -15.89
N VAL A 449 -19.37 -27.60 -17.02
CA VAL A 449 -18.05 -27.01 -17.13
C VAL A 449 -18.12 -25.58 -16.60
N THR A 450 -17.77 -25.40 -15.33
CA THR A 450 -17.83 -24.12 -14.61
C THR A 450 -17.09 -23.02 -15.37
N GLU A 451 -15.89 -23.30 -15.87
CA GLU A 451 -15.05 -22.34 -16.59
C GLU A 451 -15.74 -21.78 -17.84
N LYS A 452 -16.28 -22.66 -18.69
CA LYS A 452 -17.01 -22.24 -19.90
C LYS A 452 -18.19 -21.34 -19.57
N ARG A 453 -18.95 -21.64 -18.51
CA ARG A 453 -20.02 -20.74 -18.07
C ARG A 453 -19.49 -19.40 -17.61
N HIS A 454 -18.46 -19.39 -16.78
CA HIS A 454 -17.88 -18.15 -16.30
C HIS A 454 -17.42 -17.29 -17.47
N GLU A 455 -16.75 -17.88 -18.47
CA GLU A 455 -16.36 -17.19 -19.69
C GLU A 455 -17.57 -16.63 -20.44
N GLU A 456 -18.61 -17.43 -20.67
CA GLU A 456 -19.84 -16.99 -21.36
C GLU A 456 -20.57 -15.87 -20.61
N GLU A 457 -20.72 -15.97 -19.29
CA GLU A 457 -21.39 -14.98 -18.45
C GLU A 457 -20.59 -13.68 -18.35
N ILE A 458 -19.26 -13.78 -18.19
CA ILE A 458 -18.36 -12.62 -18.19
C ILE A 458 -18.39 -11.94 -19.56
N GLN A 459 -18.35 -12.69 -20.67
CA GLN A 459 -18.45 -12.13 -22.02
C GLN A 459 -19.79 -11.47 -22.27
N HIS A 460 -20.90 -12.10 -21.85
CA HIS A 460 -22.23 -11.52 -21.94
C HIS A 460 -22.33 -10.21 -21.17
N ALA A 461 -21.94 -10.22 -19.89
CA ALA A 461 -21.93 -9.03 -19.05
C ALA A 461 -21.01 -7.93 -19.59
N ARG A 462 -19.84 -8.29 -20.13
CA ARG A 462 -18.93 -7.36 -20.80
C ARG A 462 -19.60 -6.72 -22.01
N ASN A 463 -20.22 -7.52 -22.88
CA ASN A 463 -20.87 -7.04 -24.09
C ASN A 463 -22.07 -6.14 -23.79
N GLU A 464 -22.85 -6.47 -22.77
CA GLU A 464 -23.94 -5.61 -22.28
C GLU A 464 -23.41 -4.30 -21.69
N ALA A 465 -22.40 -4.36 -20.84
CA ALA A 465 -21.77 -3.19 -20.25
C ALA A 465 -21.12 -2.29 -21.33
N LEU A 466 -20.50 -2.88 -22.36
CA LEU A 466 -19.97 -2.15 -23.51
C LEU A 466 -21.08 -1.46 -24.31
N LYS A 467 -22.22 -2.11 -24.56
CA LYS A 467 -23.38 -1.49 -25.24
C LYS A 467 -23.92 -0.30 -24.44
N VAL A 468 -24.04 -0.43 -23.12
CA VAL A 468 -24.47 0.67 -22.25
C VAL A 468 -23.42 1.79 -22.23
N ALA A 469 -22.14 1.45 -22.11
CA ALA A 469 -21.04 2.41 -22.05
C ALA A 469 -20.88 3.21 -23.36
N THR A 470 -21.02 2.55 -24.52
CA THR A 470 -20.95 3.18 -25.84
C THR A 470 -22.17 4.05 -26.13
N LYS A 471 -23.37 3.62 -25.72
CA LYS A 471 -24.59 4.43 -25.83
C LYS A 471 -24.52 5.71 -25.01
N ASN A 472 -23.91 5.65 -23.83
CA ASN A 472 -23.80 6.79 -22.91
C ASN A 472 -22.59 7.70 -23.20
N ASN A 473 -21.60 7.24 -23.97
CA ASN A 473 -20.38 8.01 -24.29
C ASN A 473 -19.99 7.89 -25.78
N PRO A 474 -20.68 8.60 -26.69
CA PRO A 474 -20.47 8.48 -28.14
C PRO A 474 -19.12 9.02 -28.66
N GLY A 475 -18.28 9.62 -27.81
CA GLY A 475 -16.96 10.17 -28.18
C GLY A 475 -15.74 9.39 -27.67
N VAL A 476 -15.93 8.27 -26.97
CA VAL A 476 -14.82 7.48 -26.39
C VAL A 476 -14.37 6.40 -27.38
N ASN A 477 -13.07 6.35 -27.68
CA ASN A 477 -12.49 5.32 -28.54
C ASN A 477 -12.67 3.92 -27.88
N ALA A 478 -13.31 3.00 -28.60
CA ALA A 478 -13.60 1.64 -28.16
C ALA A 478 -12.34 0.86 -27.70
N ASP A 479 -11.18 1.17 -28.26
CA ASP A 479 -9.91 0.52 -27.90
C ASP A 479 -9.41 0.88 -26.50
N LEU A 480 -9.82 2.04 -25.95
CA LEU A 480 -9.50 2.46 -24.58
C LEU A 480 -10.38 1.76 -23.53
N LEU A 481 -11.49 1.17 -23.94
CA LEU A 481 -12.40 0.39 -23.09
C LEU A 481 -12.01 -1.08 -23.02
N ASN A 482 -11.06 -1.52 -23.84
CA ASN A 482 -10.52 -2.87 -23.76
C ASN A 482 -9.60 -3.02 -22.55
N ILE A 483 -9.95 -3.96 -21.68
CA ILE A 483 -9.09 -4.40 -20.59
C ILE A 483 -7.87 -5.08 -21.22
N LYS A 484 -6.69 -4.47 -21.06
CA LYS A 484 -5.42 -5.07 -21.46
C LYS A 484 -4.97 -6.01 -20.36
N TRP A 485 -4.95 -7.30 -20.66
CA TRP A 485 -4.37 -8.32 -19.78
C TRP A 485 -2.86 -8.34 -20.04
N SER A 486 -2.05 -8.56 -19.01
CA SER A 486 -0.61 -8.71 -19.23
C SER A 486 -0.34 -10.06 -19.92
N ASP A 487 0.65 -10.09 -20.81
CA ASP A 487 1.03 -11.32 -21.53
C ASP A 487 1.44 -12.46 -20.58
N LYS A 488 1.89 -12.10 -19.36
CA LYS A 488 2.25 -13.05 -18.31
C LYS A 488 1.01 -13.73 -17.72
N ILE A 489 -0.06 -12.97 -17.46
CA ILE A 489 -1.34 -13.51 -16.95
C ILE A 489 -1.99 -14.40 -18.02
N ALA A 490 -1.97 -13.98 -19.28
CA ALA A 490 -2.53 -14.78 -20.38
C ALA A 490 -1.79 -16.13 -20.55
N LYS A 491 -0.45 -16.14 -20.45
CA LYS A 491 0.34 -17.38 -20.50
C LYS A 491 0.13 -18.29 -19.28
N ASP A 492 -0.03 -17.70 -18.10
CA ASP A 492 -0.31 -18.47 -16.88
C ASP A 492 -1.72 -19.08 -16.91
N ASP A 493 -2.72 -18.38 -17.48
CA ASP A 493 -4.07 -18.92 -17.68
C ASP A 493 -4.07 -20.06 -18.70
N GLU A 494 -3.32 -19.92 -19.81
CA GLU A 494 -3.16 -20.98 -20.81
C GLU A 494 -2.48 -22.23 -20.21
N ARG A 495 -1.47 -22.07 -19.34
CA ARG A 495 -0.86 -23.20 -18.62
C ARG A 495 -1.82 -23.89 -17.64
N LYS A 496 -2.81 -23.18 -17.08
CA LYS A 496 -3.81 -23.77 -16.19
C LYS A 496 -4.89 -24.53 -16.95
N ARG A 497 -5.11 -24.20 -18.23
CA ARG A 497 -6.07 -24.85 -19.14
C ARG A 497 -5.54 -26.15 -19.76
N GLN A 498 -4.22 -26.36 -19.74
CA GLN A 498 -3.52 -27.60 -20.16
C GLN A 498 -3.35 -28.53 -18.97
#